data_AF-A0A8T6YFC7-F1
#
_entry.id   AF-A0A8T6YFC7-F1
#
_cell.length_a   1.000
_cell.length_b   1.000
_cell.length_c   1.000
_cell.angle_alpha   90.00
_cell.angle_beta   90.00
_cell.angle_gamma   90.00
#
_symmetry.space_group_name_H-M   'P 1'
#
loop_
_entity.id
_entity.type
_entity.pdbx_description
1 polymer ?
#
loop_
_entity_poly.entity_id
_entity_poly.type
_entity_poly.pdbx_seq_one_letter_code
_entity_poly.pdbx_strand_id
1 'polypeptide(L)'
;MKEGAEGETEAITVLEEPIEILVNLAKNSEIDPWNIDIVEITDKFLRQVEEMEKMDLRVSGRTLLYAAILLRMKSNALVEVEEPEEPVEDDFSDFEITDYPVPALPLRRSSRRPVTLEELLSELKKAELVEKRRILRVENRIDEIRTTVEEVLSIAHDEDIESRVGKMRDLLNDLFGKQENIKFSQITYPLDRSGIVMAYLALLFLATKKEIWLEQEELFGELFIRRQEAK
;
A
#
# COMPACT_ATOMS: atom_id res chain seq x y z
N MET A 1 26.29 43.32 22.48
CA MET A 1 25.18 42.54 23.07
C MET A 1 23.88 42.91 22.37
N LYS A 2 23.61 42.34 21.19
CA LYS A 2 22.29 42.27 20.54
C LYS A 2 22.37 41.20 19.46
N GLU A 3 22.53 39.96 19.88
CA GLU A 3 22.25 38.75 19.11
C GLU A 3 21.30 37.96 20.00
N GLY A 4 20.05 37.77 19.58
CA GLY A 4 19.08 37.07 20.44
C GLY A 4 17.61 37.23 20.07
N ALA A 5 17.25 37.57 18.82
CA ALA A 5 15.85 37.66 18.42
C ALA A 5 15.50 36.97 17.08
N GLU A 6 16.47 36.39 16.37
CA GLU A 6 16.23 35.75 15.06
C GLU A 6 15.97 34.23 15.15
N GLY A 7 16.21 33.61 16.31
CA GLY A 7 16.15 32.15 16.47
C GLY A 7 14.78 31.56 16.83
N GLU A 8 13.81 32.37 17.27
CA GLU A 8 12.49 31.85 17.70
C GLU A 8 11.43 31.86 16.58
N THR A 9 11.63 32.65 15.53
CA THR A 9 10.64 32.80 14.44
C THR A 9 10.70 31.70 13.38
N GLU A 10 11.84 31.04 13.16
CA GLU A 10 11.95 29.97 12.15
C GLU A 10 11.47 28.59 12.66
N ALA A 11 11.35 28.41 13.98
CA ALA A 11 10.86 27.15 14.54
C ALA A 11 9.33 27.00 14.47
N ILE A 12 8.60 28.11 14.30
CA ILE A 12 7.13 28.16 14.26
C ILE A 12 6.60 28.01 12.81
N THR A 13 7.43 28.33 11.79
CA THR A 13 7.02 28.41 10.37
C THR A 13 6.83 27.07 9.67
N VAL A 14 7.31 25.95 10.22
CA VAL A 14 7.25 24.62 9.56
C VAL A 14 5.99 23.82 9.95
N LEU A 15 5.23 24.26 10.95
CA LEU A 15 4.15 23.46 11.55
C LEU A 15 2.79 23.61 10.84
N GLU A 16 2.58 24.58 9.95
CA GLU A 16 1.23 24.92 9.45
C GLU A 16 1.10 25.16 7.93
N GLU A 17 2.10 24.88 7.08
CA GLU A 17 2.03 25.15 5.62
C GLU A 17 0.68 24.87 4.93
N PRO A 18 0.05 23.68 5.05
CA PRO A 18 -1.22 23.43 4.36
C PRO A 18 -2.43 24.13 5.01
N ILE A 19 -2.37 24.38 6.32
CA ILE A 19 -3.42 25.09 7.05
C ILE A 19 -3.32 26.58 6.73
N GLU A 20 -2.10 27.09 6.66
CA GLU A 20 -1.79 28.46 6.29
C GLU A 20 -2.29 28.78 4.90
N ILE A 21 -2.12 27.87 3.93
CA ILE A 21 -2.72 27.98 2.59
C ILE A 21 -4.24 28.17 2.69
N LEU A 22 -4.95 27.29 3.41
CA LEU A 22 -6.41 27.37 3.56
C LEU A 22 -6.86 28.64 4.30
N VAL A 23 -6.12 29.05 5.33
CA VAL A 23 -6.38 30.28 6.09
C VAL A 23 -6.10 31.52 5.26
N ASN A 24 -5.08 31.51 4.41
CA ASN A 24 -4.77 32.62 3.51
C ASN A 24 -5.85 32.79 2.44
N LEU A 25 -6.38 31.69 1.90
CA LEU A 25 -7.55 31.74 1.01
C LEU A 25 -8.77 32.38 1.70
N ALA A 26 -9.01 32.05 2.98
CA ALA A 26 -10.06 32.68 3.78
C ALA A 26 -9.79 34.17 4.07
N LYS A 27 -8.55 34.53 4.42
CA LYS A 27 -8.15 35.93 4.70
C LYS A 27 -8.27 36.83 3.47
N ASN A 28 -7.97 36.31 2.29
CA ASN A 28 -8.07 37.04 1.02
C ASN A 28 -9.52 37.21 0.54
N SER A 29 -10.51 36.81 1.35
CA SER A 29 -11.94 36.76 0.98
C SER A 29 -12.23 35.87 -0.23
N GLU A 30 -11.36 34.92 -0.53
CA GLU A 30 -11.61 33.98 -1.62
C GLU A 30 -12.61 32.90 -1.19
N ILE A 31 -12.74 32.62 0.11
CA ILE A 31 -13.62 31.58 0.62
C ILE A 31 -14.33 32.09 1.87
N ASP A 32 -15.62 31.77 2.03
CA ASP A 32 -16.37 32.05 3.27
C ASP A 32 -15.99 31.03 4.36
N PRO A 33 -15.41 31.47 5.51
CA PRO A 33 -15.03 30.57 6.60
C PRO A 33 -16.21 29.83 7.25
N TRP A 34 -17.43 30.38 7.13
CA TRP A 34 -18.63 29.83 7.76
C TRP A 34 -19.42 28.91 6.84
N ASN A 35 -19.16 28.99 5.54
CA ASN A 35 -19.84 28.19 4.52
C ASN A 35 -18.88 27.85 3.38
N ILE A 36 -18.12 26.76 3.56
CA ILE A 36 -17.14 26.32 2.57
C ILE A 36 -17.78 25.40 1.54
N ASP A 37 -17.63 25.75 0.27
CA ASP A 37 -17.81 24.81 -0.83
C ASP A 37 -16.52 23.98 -1.04
N ILE A 38 -16.62 22.66 -0.83
CA ILE A 38 -15.53 21.70 -1.00
C ILE A 38 -14.98 21.73 -2.42
N VAL A 39 -15.83 21.97 -3.42
CA VAL A 39 -15.41 22.00 -4.83
C VAL A 39 -14.52 23.20 -5.08
N GLU A 40 -14.98 24.38 -4.67
CA GLU A 40 -14.28 25.65 -4.87
C GLU A 40 -12.96 25.72 -4.09
N ILE A 41 -12.97 25.31 -2.82
CA ILE A 41 -11.75 25.31 -1.98
C ILE A 41 -10.69 24.37 -2.53
N THR A 42 -11.11 23.21 -3.05
CA THR A 42 -10.18 22.22 -3.63
C THR A 42 -9.48 22.81 -4.86
N ASP A 43 -10.23 23.47 -5.75
CA ASP A 43 -9.65 24.07 -6.97
C ASP A 43 -8.75 25.27 -6.66
N LYS A 44 -9.05 26.05 -5.63
CA LYS A 44 -8.19 27.14 -5.16
C LYS A 44 -6.91 26.61 -4.51
N PHE A 45 -7.04 25.60 -3.64
CA PHE A 45 -5.91 24.95 -3.00
C PHE A 45 -4.93 24.35 -4.02
N LEU A 46 -5.44 23.62 -5.02
CA LEU A 46 -4.60 23.01 -6.06
C LEU A 46 -3.87 24.07 -6.90
N ARG A 47 -4.54 25.16 -7.27
CA ARG A 47 -3.90 26.28 -7.99
C ARG A 47 -2.74 26.87 -7.20
N GLN A 48 -2.93 27.08 -5.89
CA GLN A 48 -1.87 27.61 -5.04
C GLN A 48 -0.68 26.65 -4.93
N VAL A 49 -0.94 25.34 -4.87
CA VAL A 49 0.13 24.32 -4.88
C VAL A 49 0.89 24.31 -6.22
N GLU A 50 0.18 24.41 -7.35
CA GLU A 50 0.82 24.50 -8.68
C GLU A 50 1.66 25.79 -8.85
N GLU A 51 1.20 26.92 -8.31
CA GLU A 51 1.97 28.16 -8.33
C GLU A 51 3.26 28.05 -7.52
N MET A 52 3.20 27.39 -6.35
CA MET A 52 4.39 27.10 -5.55
C MET A 52 5.37 26.20 -6.31
N GLU A 53 4.88 25.18 -7.01
CA GLU A 53 5.70 24.29 -7.84
C GLU A 53 6.35 25.05 -9.01
N LYS A 54 5.62 25.93 -9.69
CA LYS A 54 6.15 26.78 -10.78
C LYS A 54 7.21 27.77 -10.31
N MET A 55 7.19 28.15 -9.03
CA MET A 55 8.18 29.03 -8.42
C MET A 55 9.37 28.27 -7.81
N ASP A 56 9.50 26.96 -8.08
CA ASP A 56 10.50 26.06 -7.49
C ASP A 56 10.51 26.08 -5.95
N LEU A 57 9.37 26.43 -5.32
CA LEU A 57 9.24 26.41 -3.87
C LEU A 57 9.08 24.97 -3.38
N ARG A 58 9.72 24.66 -2.27
CA ARG A 58 9.66 23.32 -1.68
C ARG A 58 8.26 23.06 -1.12
N VAL A 59 7.52 22.17 -1.76
CA VAL A 59 6.20 21.71 -1.26
C VAL A 59 6.38 20.58 -0.26
N SER A 60 5.79 20.71 0.94
CA SER A 60 5.78 19.64 1.93
C SER A 60 4.89 18.47 1.50
N GLY A 61 5.31 17.24 1.83
CA GLY A 61 4.50 16.03 1.60
C GLY A 61 3.15 16.06 2.32
N ARG A 62 3.03 16.84 3.41
CA ARG A 62 1.74 17.05 4.11
C ARG A 62 0.76 17.87 3.27
N THR A 63 1.25 18.84 2.50
CA THR A 63 0.45 19.65 1.57
C THR A 63 -0.08 18.81 0.42
N LEU A 64 0.76 17.93 -0.15
CA LEU A 64 0.32 16.96 -1.16
C LEU A 64 -0.71 15.97 -0.61
N LEU A 65 -0.55 15.53 0.64
CA LEU A 65 -1.55 14.70 1.31
C LEU A 65 -2.89 15.42 1.46
N TYR A 66 -2.88 16.70 1.85
CA TYR A 66 -4.10 17.51 1.97
C TYR A 66 -4.76 17.72 0.61
N ALA A 67 -3.98 17.97 -0.45
CA ALA A 67 -4.49 18.03 -1.83
C ALA A 67 -5.23 16.73 -2.21
N ALA A 68 -4.63 15.57 -1.92
CA ALA A 68 -5.25 14.27 -2.21
C ALA A 68 -6.54 14.04 -1.39
N ILE A 69 -6.58 14.46 -0.12
CA ILE A 69 -7.77 14.35 0.72
C ILE A 69 -8.88 15.27 0.20
N LEU A 70 -8.57 16.52 -0.15
CA LEU A 70 -9.52 17.49 -0.73
C LEU A 70 -10.08 17.00 -2.06
N LEU A 71 -9.22 16.49 -2.95
CA LEU A 71 -9.64 15.85 -4.21
C LEU A 71 -10.62 14.69 -3.98
N ARG A 72 -10.35 13.83 -2.99
CA ARG A 72 -11.26 12.74 -2.61
C ARG A 72 -12.60 13.27 -2.10
N MET A 73 -12.58 14.32 -1.28
CA MET A 73 -13.80 14.96 -0.77
C MET A 73 -14.60 15.61 -1.90
N LYS A 74 -13.95 16.30 -2.85
CA LYS A 74 -14.57 16.84 -4.06
C LYS A 74 -15.20 15.74 -4.92
N SER A 75 -14.50 14.63 -5.15
CA SER A 75 -15.05 13.48 -5.90
C SER A 75 -16.32 12.93 -5.25
N ASN A 76 -16.33 12.75 -3.93
CA ASN A 76 -17.53 12.28 -3.22
C ASN A 76 -18.68 13.30 -3.30
N ALA A 77 -18.38 14.59 -3.16
CA ALA A 77 -19.38 15.64 -3.27
C ALA A 77 -20.02 15.71 -4.68
N LEU A 78 -19.25 15.47 -5.75
CA LEU A 78 -19.78 15.41 -7.11
C LEU A 78 -20.63 14.17 -7.37
N VAL A 79 -20.20 13.00 -6.88
CA VAL A 79 -20.94 11.73 -7.04
C VAL A 79 -22.32 11.79 -6.39
N GLU A 80 -22.47 12.50 -5.26
CA GLU A 80 -23.77 12.69 -4.60
C GLU A 80 -24.74 13.58 -5.39
N VAL A 81 -24.26 14.38 -6.36
CA VAL A 81 -25.10 15.23 -7.22
C VAL A 81 -25.57 14.49 -8.48
N GLU A 82 -24.86 13.44 -8.89
CA GLU A 82 -25.20 12.62 -10.07
C GLU A 82 -26.17 11.45 -9.77
N GLU A 83 -26.68 11.28 -8.54
CA GLU A 83 -27.82 10.38 -8.32
C GLU A 83 -28.97 10.86 -9.22
N PRO A 84 -29.44 10.01 -10.17
CA PRO A 84 -30.29 10.47 -11.25
C PRO A 84 -31.56 11.11 -10.68
N GLU A 85 -31.93 12.28 -11.21
CA GLU A 85 -33.31 12.76 -11.11
C GLU A 85 -34.23 11.60 -11.46
N GLU A 86 -35.25 11.34 -10.63
CA GLU A 86 -36.22 10.27 -10.85
C GLU A 86 -36.59 10.26 -12.34
N PRO A 87 -36.56 9.09 -13.02
CA PRO A 87 -36.87 9.06 -14.44
C PRO A 87 -38.24 9.69 -14.62
N VAL A 88 -38.28 10.79 -15.37
CA VAL A 88 -39.54 11.39 -15.83
C VAL A 88 -40.28 10.25 -16.52
N GLU A 89 -41.47 9.89 -16.02
CA GLU A 89 -42.29 8.81 -16.58
C GLU A 89 -42.44 9.05 -18.09
N ASP A 90 -41.73 8.27 -18.90
CA ASP A 90 -41.90 8.24 -20.34
C ASP A 90 -43.06 7.29 -20.60
N ASP A 91 -44.17 7.85 -21.10
CA ASP A 91 -45.48 7.22 -21.33
C ASP A 91 -45.45 6.22 -22.52
N PHE A 92 -44.59 5.19 -22.45
CA PHE A 92 -44.48 4.18 -23.50
C PHE A 92 -44.44 2.72 -22.98
N SER A 93 -45.64 2.14 -23.01
CA SER A 93 -46.01 0.75 -23.37
C SER A 93 -45.50 -0.43 -22.54
N ASP A 94 -46.47 -1.05 -21.84
CA ASP A 94 -46.96 -2.41 -22.13
C ASP A 94 -45.92 -3.55 -22.11
N PHE A 95 -45.40 -3.88 -20.93
CA PHE A 95 -44.92 -5.24 -20.61
C PHE A 95 -45.15 -5.51 -19.11
N GLU A 96 -45.96 -6.51 -18.78
CA GLU A 96 -46.13 -7.05 -17.43
C GLU A 96 -44.79 -7.64 -16.95
N ILE A 97 -43.96 -6.82 -16.30
CA ILE A 97 -42.81 -7.27 -15.53
C ILE A 97 -43.31 -7.52 -14.11
N THR A 98 -43.28 -8.80 -13.74
CA THR A 98 -43.61 -9.36 -12.44
C THR A 98 -43.21 -8.48 -11.25
N ASP A 99 -44.19 -8.24 -10.38
CA ASP A 99 -44.09 -7.63 -9.05
C ASP A 99 -42.93 -8.20 -8.21
N TYR A 100 -41.75 -7.63 -8.36
CA TYR A 100 -40.72 -7.65 -7.32
C TYR A 100 -40.42 -6.20 -6.99
N PRO A 101 -40.87 -5.67 -5.82
CA PRO A 101 -40.48 -4.34 -5.42
C PRO A 101 -38.97 -4.36 -5.21
N VAL A 102 -38.25 -3.70 -6.12
CA VAL A 102 -36.81 -3.47 -5.96
C VAL A 102 -36.64 -2.76 -4.63
N PRO A 103 -35.91 -3.32 -3.65
CA PRO A 103 -35.69 -2.64 -2.38
C PRO A 103 -35.00 -1.31 -2.67
N ALA A 104 -35.68 -0.20 -2.38
CA ALA A 104 -35.07 1.11 -2.52
C ALA A 104 -33.79 1.13 -1.68
N LEU A 105 -32.66 1.42 -2.32
CA LEU A 105 -31.40 1.60 -1.59
C LEU A 105 -31.64 2.70 -0.55
N PRO A 106 -31.17 2.52 0.69
CA PRO A 106 -31.32 3.56 1.70
C PRO A 106 -30.61 4.81 1.20
N LEU A 107 -31.41 5.84 0.85
CA LEU A 107 -30.93 7.16 0.48
C LEU A 107 -30.02 7.64 1.62
N ARG A 108 -28.71 7.69 1.36
CA ARG A 108 -27.76 8.33 2.26
C ARG A 108 -28.02 9.82 2.16
N ARG A 109 -28.87 10.33 3.04
CA ARG A 109 -29.07 11.76 3.20
C ARG A 109 -27.81 12.34 3.84
N SER A 110 -26.82 12.66 3.02
CA SER A 110 -25.73 13.54 3.41
C SER A 110 -26.35 14.89 3.75
N SER A 111 -26.22 15.34 5.00
CA SER A 111 -26.77 16.62 5.40
C SER A 111 -26.04 17.70 4.63
N ARG A 112 -26.76 18.46 3.80
CA ARG A 112 -26.29 19.69 3.10
C ARG A 112 -25.99 20.84 4.08
N ARG A 113 -25.45 20.52 5.25
CA ARG A 113 -25.07 21.52 6.25
C ARG A 113 -23.83 22.25 5.70
N PRO A 114 -23.80 23.58 5.77
CA PRO A 114 -22.60 24.32 5.42
C PRO A 114 -21.47 23.86 6.33
N VAL A 115 -20.36 23.42 5.74
CA VAL A 115 -19.17 22.97 6.47
C VAL A 115 -18.36 24.21 6.81
N THR A 116 -17.97 24.35 8.07
CA THR A 116 -17.11 25.46 8.52
C THR A 116 -15.64 25.17 8.27
N LEU A 117 -14.79 26.20 8.22
CA LEU A 117 -13.34 26.05 8.09
C LEU A 117 -12.72 25.22 9.21
N GLU A 118 -13.20 25.41 10.44
CA GLU A 118 -12.74 24.64 11.59
C GLU A 118 -13.11 23.16 11.47
N GLU A 119 -14.33 22.87 11.03
CA GLU A 119 -14.79 21.50 10.80
C GLU A 119 -13.98 20.82 9.69
N LEU A 120 -13.78 21.49 8.55
CA LEU A 120 -12.94 21.00 7.46
C LEU A 120 -11.52 20.71 7.94
N LEU A 121 -10.92 21.64 8.68
CA LEU A 121 -9.58 21.47 9.21
C LEU A 121 -9.50 20.29 10.18
N SER A 122 -10.53 20.11 11.01
CA SER A 122 -10.62 18.97 11.92
C SER A 122 -10.70 17.64 11.16
N GLU A 123 -11.45 17.59 10.07
CA GLU A 123 -11.58 16.40 9.21
C GLU A 123 -10.29 16.10 8.47
N LEU A 124 -9.59 17.12 7.95
CA LEU A 124 -8.28 16.96 7.33
C LEU A 124 -7.25 16.40 8.32
N LYS A 125 -7.23 16.91 9.56
CA LYS A 125 -6.35 16.39 10.63
C LYS A 125 -6.70 14.95 11.02
N LYS A 126 -7.99 14.60 11.11
CA LYS A 126 -8.42 13.22 11.37
C LYS A 126 -8.01 12.29 10.23
N ALA A 127 -8.20 12.72 8.98
CA ALA A 127 -7.81 11.96 7.79
C ALA A 127 -6.30 11.73 7.72
N GLU A 128 -5.48 12.74 8.05
CA GLU A 128 -4.02 12.58 8.18
C GLU A 128 -3.67 11.50 9.20
N LEU A 129 -4.33 11.53 10.36
CA LEU A 129 -4.05 10.59 11.44
C LEU A 129 -4.46 9.15 11.09
N VAL A 130 -5.55 8.97 10.35
CA VAL A 130 -5.98 7.66 9.83
C VAL A 130 -4.97 7.12 8.81
N GLU A 131 -4.46 7.96 7.91
CA GLU A 131 -3.48 7.53 6.92
C GLU A 131 -2.15 7.13 7.56
N LYS A 132 -1.68 7.89 8.58
CA LYS A 132 -0.51 7.50 9.39
C LYS A 132 -0.69 6.12 10.03
N ARG A 133 -1.87 5.83 10.61
CA ARG A 133 -2.18 4.50 11.16
C ARG A 133 -2.25 3.40 10.10
N ARG A 134 -2.64 3.74 8.86
CA ARG A 134 -2.66 2.77 7.75
C ARG A 134 -1.25 2.39 7.34
N ILE A 135 -0.34 3.37 7.25
CA ILE A 135 1.08 3.14 6.93
C ILE A 135 1.72 2.22 7.98
N LEU A 136 1.51 2.51 9.27
CA LEU A 136 2.01 1.67 10.36
C LEU A 136 1.50 0.22 10.31
N ARG A 137 0.26 -0.01 9.85
CA ARG A 137 -0.28 -1.37 9.67
C ARG A 137 0.37 -2.12 8.51
N VAL A 138 0.75 -1.41 7.44
CA VAL A 138 1.47 -2.02 6.31
C VAL A 138 2.89 -2.37 6.74
N GLU A 139 3.55 -1.49 7.49
CA GLU A 139 4.89 -1.71 8.03
C GLU A 139 4.91 -2.92 8.98
N ASN A 140 3.98 -2.98 9.94
CA ASN A 140 3.85 -4.13 10.85
C ASN A 140 3.61 -5.46 10.12
N ARG A 141 2.87 -5.45 9.01
CA ARG A 141 2.64 -6.67 8.20
C ARG A 141 3.90 -7.10 7.44
N ILE A 142 4.75 -6.16 7.03
CA ILE A 142 6.05 -6.47 6.42
C ILE A 142 7.00 -7.02 7.49
N ASP A 143 6.97 -6.48 8.70
CA ASP A 143 7.76 -6.98 9.81
C ASP A 143 7.31 -8.37 10.26
N GLU A 144 6.01 -8.68 10.28
CA GLU A 144 5.49 -10.04 10.50
C GLU A 144 6.03 -11.04 9.45
N ILE A 145 6.07 -10.65 8.17
CA ILE A 145 6.64 -11.50 7.11
C ILE A 145 8.15 -11.71 7.37
N ARG A 146 8.89 -10.66 7.73
CA ARG A 146 10.31 -10.77 8.09
C ARG A 146 10.52 -11.67 9.31
N THR A 147 9.70 -11.53 10.35
CA THR A 147 9.79 -12.36 11.56
C THR A 147 9.49 -13.82 11.25
N THR A 148 8.52 -14.13 10.38
CA THR A 148 8.27 -15.55 9.99
C THR A 148 9.42 -16.16 9.21
N VAL A 149 10.09 -15.40 8.33
CA VAL A 149 11.29 -15.87 7.62
C VAL A 149 12.45 -16.04 8.60
N GLU A 150 12.61 -15.10 9.54
CA GLU A 150 13.67 -15.12 10.56
C GLU A 150 13.43 -16.18 11.65
N GLU A 151 12.17 -16.50 11.97
CA GLU A 151 11.76 -17.64 12.82
C GLU A 151 12.05 -18.97 12.12
N VAL A 152 11.76 -19.08 10.81
CA VAL A 152 12.13 -20.26 10.02
C VAL A 152 13.65 -20.41 9.91
N LEU A 153 14.38 -19.30 9.79
CA LEU A 153 15.84 -19.28 9.76
C LEU A 153 16.46 -19.54 11.14
N SER A 154 15.86 -19.09 12.24
CA SER A 154 16.38 -19.29 13.61
C SER A 154 16.13 -20.69 14.15
N ILE A 155 15.12 -21.41 13.66
CA ILE A 155 15.00 -22.87 13.86
C ILE A 155 16.22 -23.60 13.25
N ALA A 156 16.87 -23.00 12.26
CA ALA A 156 18.10 -23.47 11.63
C ALA A 156 19.30 -22.65 12.11
N HIS A 157 19.75 -22.84 13.36
CA HIS A 157 21.03 -22.26 13.83
C HIS A 157 22.13 -22.35 12.74
N ASP A 158 22.90 -21.28 12.52
CA ASP A 158 23.86 -21.14 11.41
C ASP A 158 24.89 -22.29 11.31
N GLU A 159 25.19 -22.96 12.43
CA GLU A 159 26.09 -24.12 12.47
C GLU A 159 25.50 -25.40 11.84
N ASP A 160 24.18 -25.52 11.69
CA ASP A 160 23.52 -26.72 11.12
C ASP A 160 23.31 -26.61 9.60
N ILE A 161 23.34 -25.41 9.02
CA ILE A 161 23.09 -25.21 7.58
C ILE A 161 24.23 -25.80 6.75
N GLU A 162 25.49 -25.52 7.07
CA GLU A 162 26.63 -26.00 6.28
C GLU A 162 26.81 -27.53 6.38
N SER A 163 26.59 -28.09 7.58
CA SER A 163 26.56 -29.54 7.82
C SER A 163 25.46 -30.23 7.02
N ARG A 164 24.25 -29.65 6.97
CA ARG A 164 23.13 -30.18 6.18
C ARG A 164 23.34 -30.03 4.68
N VAL A 165 23.90 -28.91 4.23
CA VAL A 165 24.30 -28.72 2.81
C VAL A 165 25.33 -29.79 2.42
N GLY A 166 26.28 -30.11 3.30
CA GLY A 166 27.23 -31.21 3.10
C GLY A 166 26.54 -32.56 2.95
N LYS A 167 25.65 -32.94 3.89
CA LYS A 167 24.88 -34.19 3.82
C LYS A 167 24.02 -34.28 2.55
N MET A 168 23.42 -33.16 2.13
CA MET A 168 22.63 -33.09 0.90
C MET A 168 23.51 -33.29 -0.34
N ARG A 169 24.71 -32.71 -0.35
CA ARG A 169 25.69 -32.92 -1.42
C ARG A 169 26.10 -34.39 -1.52
N ASP A 170 26.39 -35.03 -0.39
CA ASP A 170 26.77 -36.45 -0.36
C ASP A 170 25.63 -37.35 -0.88
N LEU A 171 24.40 -37.10 -0.42
CA LEU A 171 23.20 -37.81 -0.88
C LEU A 171 22.96 -37.61 -2.38
N LEU A 172 23.13 -36.38 -2.89
CA LEU A 172 23.02 -36.10 -4.32
C LEU A 172 24.12 -36.80 -5.13
N ASN A 173 25.36 -36.82 -4.64
CA ASN A 173 26.46 -37.54 -5.29
C ASN A 173 26.18 -39.05 -5.41
N ASP A 174 25.64 -39.66 -4.35
CA ASP A 174 25.24 -41.08 -4.36
C ASP A 174 24.09 -41.37 -5.34
N LEU A 175 23.12 -40.45 -5.44
CA LEU A 175 21.98 -40.58 -6.34
C LEU A 175 22.34 -40.31 -7.80
N PHE A 176 23.23 -39.35 -8.07
CA PHE A 176 23.76 -39.07 -9.41
C PHE A 176 24.57 -40.24 -9.98
N GLY A 177 25.06 -41.15 -9.13
CA GLY A 177 25.65 -42.41 -9.58
C GLY A 177 24.64 -43.38 -10.24
N LYS A 178 23.33 -43.15 -10.06
CA LYS A 178 22.25 -44.03 -10.57
C LYS A 178 21.30 -43.35 -11.55
N GLN A 179 21.10 -42.03 -11.43
CA GLN A 179 20.16 -41.27 -12.26
C GLN A 179 20.72 -39.86 -12.54
N GLU A 180 20.68 -39.42 -13.79
CA GLU A 180 21.15 -38.07 -14.17
C GLU A 180 20.16 -36.95 -13.78
N ASN A 181 18.88 -37.30 -13.65
CA ASN A 181 17.79 -36.39 -13.28
C ASN A 181 17.10 -36.90 -12.01
N ILE A 182 17.17 -36.13 -10.94
CA ILE A 182 16.55 -36.46 -9.64
C ILE A 182 15.36 -35.53 -9.41
N LYS A 183 14.24 -36.09 -8.94
CA LYS A 183 13.07 -35.29 -8.56
C LYS A 183 13.19 -34.84 -7.10
N PHE A 184 12.86 -33.59 -6.82
CA PHE A 184 12.85 -33.07 -5.46
C PHE A 184 11.95 -33.89 -4.52
N SER A 185 10.78 -34.34 -5.00
CA SER A 185 9.83 -35.19 -4.27
C SER A 185 10.45 -36.52 -3.78
N GLN A 186 11.48 -37.03 -4.47
CA GLN A 186 12.16 -38.27 -4.08
C GLN A 186 13.13 -38.08 -2.91
N ILE A 187 13.69 -36.87 -2.78
CA ILE A 187 14.64 -36.52 -1.72
C ILE A 187 13.88 -36.08 -0.46
N THR A 188 12.71 -35.48 -0.63
CA THR A 188 11.90 -34.92 0.47
C THR A 188 10.95 -35.90 1.12
N TYR A 189 10.78 -37.11 0.60
CA TYR A 189 9.97 -38.14 1.24
C TYR A 189 10.87 -39.12 2.03
N PRO A 190 10.74 -39.29 3.35
CA PRO A 190 9.64 -38.87 4.24
C PRO A 190 10.06 -37.77 5.24
N LEU A 191 10.47 -36.59 4.78
CA LEU A 191 10.85 -35.48 5.66
C LEU A 191 9.64 -34.66 6.12
N ASP A 192 9.71 -34.13 7.35
CA ASP A 192 8.75 -33.17 7.89
C ASP A 192 8.77 -31.84 7.14
N ARG A 193 7.75 -30.98 7.33
CA ARG A 193 7.64 -29.65 6.69
C ARG A 193 8.91 -28.80 6.84
N SER A 194 9.52 -28.81 8.03
CA SER A 194 10.82 -28.13 8.25
C SER A 194 11.95 -28.77 7.44
N GLY A 195 11.99 -30.09 7.36
CA GLY A 195 12.97 -30.82 6.55
C GLY A 195 12.83 -30.54 5.05
N ILE A 196 11.60 -30.36 4.54
CA ILE A 196 11.33 -30.00 3.15
C ILE A 196 11.89 -28.60 2.83
N VAL A 197 11.59 -27.62 3.68
CA VAL A 197 12.11 -26.24 3.52
C VAL A 197 13.64 -26.23 3.57
N MET A 198 14.22 -26.98 4.51
CA MET A 198 15.68 -27.08 4.63
C MET A 198 16.34 -27.77 3.44
N ALA A 199 15.72 -28.83 2.88
CA ALA A 199 16.21 -29.49 1.67
C ALA A 199 16.17 -28.54 0.47
N TYR A 200 15.10 -27.75 0.34
CA TYR A 200 14.98 -26.73 -0.69
C TYR A 200 16.06 -25.64 -0.55
N LEU A 201 16.26 -25.11 0.66
CA LEU A 201 17.33 -24.14 0.92
C LEU A 201 18.72 -24.72 0.59
N ALA A 202 18.99 -25.97 1.00
CA ALA A 202 20.25 -26.63 0.69
C ALA A 202 20.50 -26.77 -0.81
N LEU A 203 19.47 -27.12 -1.59
CA LEU A 203 19.56 -27.18 -3.06
C LEU A 203 19.80 -25.79 -3.67
N LEU A 204 19.13 -24.75 -3.17
CA LEU A 204 19.34 -23.39 -3.63
C LEU A 204 20.79 -22.93 -3.38
N PHE A 205 21.36 -23.28 -2.22
CA PHE A 205 22.76 -23.03 -1.90
C PHE A 205 23.72 -23.76 -2.85
N LEU A 206 23.48 -25.03 -3.15
CA LEU A 206 24.29 -25.83 -4.08
C LEU A 206 24.19 -25.31 -5.52
N ALA A 207 23.01 -24.87 -5.95
CA ALA A 207 22.80 -24.25 -7.26
C ALA A 207 23.54 -22.91 -7.37
N THR A 208 23.51 -22.09 -6.31
CA THR A 208 24.25 -20.82 -6.24
C THR A 208 25.76 -21.05 -6.34
N LYS A 209 26.26 -22.15 -5.77
CA LYS A 209 27.67 -22.59 -5.88
C LYS A 209 28.02 -23.24 -7.23
N LYS A 210 27.07 -23.33 -8.18
CA LYS A 210 27.25 -23.94 -9.50
C LYS A 210 27.65 -25.42 -9.45
N GLU A 211 27.09 -26.16 -8.50
CA GLU A 211 27.32 -27.61 -8.39
C GLU A 211 26.19 -28.43 -8.99
N ILE A 212 24.98 -27.86 -9.00
CA ILE A 212 23.76 -28.47 -9.51
C ILE A 212 22.97 -27.46 -10.35
N TRP A 213 22.21 -27.98 -11.30
CA TRP A 213 21.24 -27.22 -12.06
C TRP A 213 19.84 -27.57 -11.59
N LEU A 214 19.01 -26.55 -11.39
CA LEU A 214 17.61 -26.71 -10.97
C LEU A 214 16.70 -26.24 -12.09
N GLU A 215 15.70 -27.04 -12.43
CA GLU A 215 14.72 -26.75 -13.48
C GLU A 215 13.31 -26.96 -12.94
N GLN A 216 12.41 -26.01 -13.22
CA GLN A 216 11.00 -26.07 -12.83
C GLN A 216 10.17 -25.52 -14.00
N GLU A 217 9.18 -26.29 -14.46
CA GLU A 217 8.33 -25.93 -15.61
C GLU A 217 7.15 -25.03 -15.22
N GLU A 218 6.53 -25.29 -14.08
CA GLU A 218 5.38 -24.53 -13.56
C GLU A 218 5.64 -24.01 -12.14
N LEU A 219 5.09 -22.84 -11.81
CA LEU A 219 5.16 -22.30 -10.45
C LEU A 219 4.56 -23.29 -9.45
N PHE A 220 5.31 -23.62 -8.40
CA PHE A 220 4.96 -24.63 -7.39
C PHE A 220 4.85 -26.08 -7.91
N GLY A 221 5.30 -26.35 -9.15
CA GLY A 221 5.41 -27.69 -9.72
C GLY A 221 6.65 -28.46 -9.25
N GLU A 222 6.85 -29.66 -9.80
CA GLU A 222 8.02 -30.48 -9.47
C GLU A 222 9.34 -29.77 -9.84
N LEU A 223 10.32 -29.86 -8.93
CA LEU A 223 11.67 -29.35 -9.13
C LEU A 223 12.58 -30.50 -9.56
N PHE A 224 13.22 -30.34 -10.71
CA PHE A 224 14.17 -31.29 -11.27
C PHE A 224 15.60 -30.83 -10.97
N ILE A 225 16.41 -31.76 -10.49
CA ILE A 225 17.80 -31.53 -10.13
C ILE A 225 18.68 -32.29 -11.14
N ARG A 226 19.57 -31.57 -11.82
CA ARG A 226 20.57 -32.13 -12.73
C ARG A 226 21.98 -31.83 -12.25
N ARG A 227 22.92 -32.71 -12.59
CA ARG A 227 24.34 -32.45 -12.34
C ARG A 227 24.85 -31.41 -13.32
N GLN A 228 25.60 -30.44 -12.83
CA GLN A 228 26.30 -29.52 -13.72
C GLN A 228 27.53 -30.22 -14.31
N GLU A 229 27.53 -30.48 -15.61
CA GLU A 229 28.74 -30.94 -16.30
C GLU A 229 29.76 -29.79 -16.32
N ALA A 230 30.93 -30.05 -15.74
CA ALA A 230 32.05 -29.11 -15.79
C ALA A 230 32.47 -28.95 -17.26
N LYS A 231 32.28 -27.74 -17.78
CA LYS A 231 32.81 -27.32 -19.07
C LYS A 231 34.11 -26.54 -18.87
#